data_AF-A0A2G0CIW6-F1
#
_entry.id   AF-A0A2G0CIW6-F1
#
_cell.length_a   1.000
_cell.length_b   1.000
_cell.length_c   1.000
_cell.angle_alpha   90.00
_cell.angle_beta   90.00
_cell.angle_gamma   90.00
#
_symmetry.space_group_name_H-M   'P 1'
#
loop_
_entity.id
_entity.type
_entity.pdbx_description
1 polymer ?
#
loop_
_entity_poly.entity_id
_entity_poly.type
_entity_poly.pdbx_seq_one_letter_code
_entity_poly.pdbx_strand_id
1 'polypeptide(L)' 'MTIKLIQCDALRPDRRAISRTLEDIADDLDSSLATEYTDILLAGSPVEIEVSFNTSSAFRALRKLDIEYELEE' A
#
# COMPACT_ATOMS: atom_id res chain seq x y z
N MET A 1 6.48 -11.71 2.38
CA MET A 1 5.03 -12.02 2.39
C MET A 1 4.38 -11.08 1.40
N THR A 2 3.61 -11.60 0.47
CA THR A 2 3.02 -10.78 -0.59
C THR A 2 1.65 -10.28 -0.15
N ILE A 3 1.44 -8.97 -0.26
CA ILE A 3 0.17 -8.33 0.06
C ILE A 3 -0.35 -7.70 -1.23
N LYS A 4 -1.58 -8.05 -1.60
CA LYS A 4 -2.29 -7.45 -2.72
C LYS A 4 -3.15 -6.30 -2.20
N LEU A 5 -2.89 -5.08 -2.62
CA LEU A 5 -3.73 -3.91 -2.34
C LEU A 5 -4.80 -3.83 -3.43
N ILE A 6 -6.07 -3.85 -3.04
CA ILE A 6 -7.20 -3.92 -3.98
C ILE A 6 -7.63 -2.53 -4.39
N GLN A 7 -8.03 -1.71 -3.41
CA GLN A 7 -8.56 -0.37 -3.63
C GLN A 7 -8.44 0.48 -2.36
N CYS A 8 -8.62 1.80 -2.50
CA CYS A 8 -8.65 2.74 -1.39
C CYS A 8 -10.06 3.35 -1.30
N ASP A 9 -10.76 3.07 -0.21
CA ASP A 9 -12.13 3.54 0.06
C ASP A 9 -12.16 4.89 0.79
N ALA A 10 -10.99 5.51 1.01
CA ALA A 10 -10.89 6.79 1.68
C ALA A 10 -11.66 7.89 0.91
N LEU A 11 -12.55 8.61 1.60
CA LEU A 11 -13.32 9.74 1.02
C LEU A 11 -12.41 10.85 0.44
N ARG A 12 -11.21 11.00 1.02
CA ARG A 12 -10.15 11.92 0.55
C ARG A 12 -8.80 11.22 0.69
N PRO A 13 -8.36 10.47 -0.34
CA PRO A 13 -7.10 9.74 -0.25
C PRO A 13 -5.93 10.72 -0.18
N ASP A 14 -5.11 10.58 0.86
CA ASP A 14 -3.87 11.34 0.97
C ASP A 14 -2.75 10.61 0.23
N ARG A 15 -2.55 10.97 -1.05
CA ARG A 15 -1.49 10.41 -1.92
C ARG A 15 -0.12 10.40 -1.25
N ARG A 16 0.22 11.46 -0.50
CA ARG A 16 1.56 11.56 0.11
C ARG A 16 1.69 10.60 1.28
N ALA A 17 0.63 10.45 2.07
CA ALA A 17 0.62 9.50 3.17
C ALA A 17 0.70 8.07 2.65
N ILE A 18 -0.07 7.73 1.60
CA ILE A 18 -0.08 6.39 0.98
C ILE A 18 1.29 6.05 0.41
N SER A 19 1.86 6.91 -0.44
CA SER A 19 3.17 6.69 -1.04
C SER A 19 4.26 6.48 0.01
N ARG A 20 4.30 7.32 1.06
CA ARG A 20 5.26 7.13 2.17
C ARG A 20 5.06 5.81 2.90
N THR A 21 3.82 5.44 3.21
CA THR A 21 3.58 4.16 3.87
C THR A 21 3.95 2.97 3.00
N LEU A 22 3.77 3.05 1.68
CA LEU A 22 4.18 1.99 0.76
C LEU A 22 5.70 1.85 0.74
N GLU A 23 6.43 2.95 0.66
CA GLU A 23 7.90 2.99 0.77
C GLU A 23 8.40 2.46 2.13
N ASP A 24 7.69 2.76 3.23
CA ASP A 24 8.09 2.35 4.57
C ASP A 24 7.85 0.84 4.84
N ILE A 25 6.83 0.25 4.22
CA ILE A 25 6.38 -1.12 4.53
C ILE A 25 6.86 -2.16 3.52
N ALA A 26 7.07 -1.76 2.27
CA ALA A 26 7.43 -2.69 1.21
C ALA A 26 8.94 -2.72 1.01
N ASP A 27 9.48 -3.92 0.86
CA ASP A 27 10.93 -4.10 0.70
C ASP A 27 11.40 -3.80 -0.73
N ASP A 28 10.51 -3.91 -1.71
CA ASP A 28 10.80 -3.72 -3.13
C ASP A 28 10.34 -2.37 -3.71
N LEU A 29 9.85 -1.45 -2.87
CA LEU A 29 9.36 -0.14 -3.33
C LEU A 29 10.30 0.99 -2.93
N ASP A 30 10.93 1.60 -3.92
CA ASP A 30 11.55 2.92 -3.78
C ASP A 30 10.49 4.03 -3.84
N SER A 31 10.81 5.23 -3.33
CA SER A 31 9.93 6.43 -3.37
C SER A 31 9.21 6.68 -4.72
N SER A 32 9.90 6.46 -5.84
CA SER A 32 9.34 6.60 -7.19
C SER A 32 8.28 5.54 -7.46
N LEU A 33 8.60 4.25 -7.22
CA LEU A 33 7.67 3.13 -7.41
C LEU A 33 6.48 3.25 -6.46
N ALA A 34 6.72 3.63 -5.20
CA ALA A 34 5.66 3.87 -4.23
C ALA A 34 4.67 4.96 -4.69
N THR A 35 5.17 6.00 -5.36
CA THR A 35 4.32 7.05 -5.95
C THR A 35 3.49 6.50 -7.11
N GLU A 36 4.11 5.75 -8.03
CA GLU A 36 3.42 5.13 -9.16
C GLU A 36 2.34 4.14 -8.68
N TYR A 37 2.66 3.30 -7.71
CA TYR A 37 1.75 2.32 -7.12
C TYR A 37 0.57 2.99 -6.42
N THR A 38 0.83 4.11 -5.75
CA THR A 38 -0.24 4.94 -5.17
C THR A 38 -1.18 5.43 -6.26
N ASP A 39 -0.65 5.92 -7.38
CA ASP A 39 -1.47 6.42 -8.48
C ASP A 39 -2.28 5.30 -9.14
N ILE A 40 -1.71 4.10 -9.27
CA ILE A 40 -2.40 2.90 -9.77
C ILE A 40 -3.52 2.48 -8.82
N LEU A 41 -3.25 2.42 -7.51
CA LEU A 41 -4.23 2.07 -6.49
C LEU A 41 -5.41 3.05 -6.46
N LEU A 42 -5.13 4.35 -6.59
CA LEU A 42 -6.17 5.39 -6.65
C LEU A 42 -6.91 5.44 -7.98
N ALA A 43 -6.33 4.89 -9.05
CA ALA A 43 -7.03 4.65 -10.31
C ALA A 43 -7.99 3.43 -10.22
N GLY A 44 -8.00 2.71 -9.09
CA GLY A 44 -8.84 1.54 -8.87
C GLY A 44 -8.25 0.25 -9.45
N SER A 45 -6.93 0.21 -9.65
CA SER A 45 -6.23 -1.00 -10.08
C SER A 45 -5.45 -1.60 -8.91
N PRO A 46 -5.52 -2.93 -8.72
CA PRO A 46 -4.80 -3.59 -7.65
C PRO A 46 -3.29 -3.59 -7.89
N VAL A 47 -2.52 -3.57 -6.82
CA VAL A 47 -1.04 -3.63 -6.82
C VAL A 47 -0.54 -4.62 -5.78
N GLU A 48 0.60 -5.26 -6.04
CA GLU A 48 1.19 -6.26 -5.14
C GLU A 48 2.50 -5.74 -4.56
N ILE A 49 2.68 -5.93 -3.26
CA ILE A 49 3.85 -5.46 -2.52
C ILE A 49 4.42 -6.59 -1.66
N GLU A 50 5.73 -6.63 -1.50
CA GLU A 50 6.40 -7.60 -0.63
C GLU A 50 6.76 -6.97 0.72
N VAL A 51 6.40 -7.65 1.81
CA VAL A 51 6.67 -7.21 3.19
C VAL A 51 7.35 -8.34 3.98
N SER A 52 8.54 -8.08 4.54
CA SER A 52 9.35 -9.08 5.27
C SER A 52 9.36 -8.88 6.80
N PHE A 53 9.59 -7.66 7.29
CA PHE A 53 9.96 -7.45 8.71
C PHE A 53 8.86 -6.81 9.58
N ASN A 54 7.86 -6.18 8.95
CA ASN A 54 6.96 -5.24 9.61
C ASN A 54 5.47 -5.48 9.28
N THR A 55 5.06 -6.73 9.11
CA THR A 55 3.67 -7.09 8.72
C THR A 55 2.61 -6.51 9.66
N SER A 56 2.84 -6.55 10.97
CA SER A 56 1.89 -6.03 11.98
C SER A 56 1.68 -4.52 11.88
N SER A 57 2.75 -3.76 11.69
CA SER A 57 2.71 -2.31 11.52
C SER A 57 2.19 -1.94 10.12
N ALA A 58 2.52 -2.72 9.09
CA ALA A 58 2.02 -2.57 7.74
C ALA A 58 0.49 -2.69 7.69
N PHE A 59 -0.09 -3.76 8.25
CA PHE A 59 -1.55 -3.92 8.32
C PHE A 59 -2.26 -2.81 9.11
N ARG A 60 -1.57 -2.21 10.08
CA ARG A 60 -2.11 -1.07 10.83
C ARG A 60 -2.06 0.21 10.00
N ALA A 61 -1.00 0.42 9.23
CA ALA A 61 -0.85 1.56 8.33
C ALA A 61 -1.90 1.51 7.20
N LEU A 62 -2.06 0.35 6.55
CA LEU A 62 -3.06 0.13 5.49
C LEU A 62 -4.48 0.41 5.97
N ARG A 63 -4.87 -0.12 7.15
CA ARG A 63 -6.19 0.16 7.75
C ARG A 63 -6.40 1.63 8.12
N LYS A 64 -5.36 2.37 8.46
CA LYS A 64 -5.46 3.81 8.78
C LYS A 64 -5.72 4.65 7.53
N LEU A 65 -5.33 4.14 6.37
CA LEU A 65 -5.49 4.77 5.07
C LEU A 65 -6.74 4.28 4.33
N ASP A 66 -7.58 3.48 4.97
CA ASP A 66 -8.76 2.82 4.37
C ASP A 66 -8.39 2.10 3.06
N ILE A 67 -7.25 1.40 3.05
CA ILE A 67 -6.82 0.57 1.92
C ILE A 67 -7.31 -0.87 2.17
N GLU A 68 -8.09 -1.38 1.23
CA GLU A 68 -8.50 -2.78 1.20
C GLU A 68 -7.34 -3.62 0.67
N TYR A 69 -7.00 -4.70 1.39
CA TYR A 69 -5.88 -5.57 1.05
C TYR A 69 -6.23 -7.04 1.27
N GLU A 70 -5.59 -7.89 0.47
CA GLU A 70 -5.65 -9.35 0.55
C GLU A 70 -4.24 -9.90 0.77
N LEU A 71 -4.16 -10.99 1.53
CA LEU A 71 -2.90 -11.68 1.80
C LEU A 71 -2.75 -12.79 0.76
N GLU A 72 -1.70 -12.72 -0.05
CA GLU A 72 -1.32 -13.82 -0.93
C GLU A 72 -0.17 -14.61 -0.27
N GLU A 73 -0.28 -15.95 -0.30
CA GLU A 73 0.68 -16.89 0.29
C GLU A 73 1.89 -17.11 -0.62
#